data_AF-A0A645E5X5-F1
#
_entry.id   AF-A0A645E5X5-F1
#
_cell.length_a   1.000
_cell.length_b   1.000
_cell.length_c   1.000
_cell.angle_alpha   90.00
_cell.angle_beta   90.00
_cell.angle_gamma   90.00
#
_symmetry.space_group_name_H-M   'P 1'
#
loop_
_entity.id
_entity.type
_entity.pdbx_description
1 polymer ?
#
loop_
_entity_poly.entity_id
_entity_poly.type
_entity_poly.pdbx_seq_one_letter_code
_entity_poly.pdbx_strand_id
1 'polypeptide(L)' 'MIISHGNGLATLYAHLSQVLVKANDVVKVNAVIAKSGNTGRSTGPHLHYEVHQNNTPVNPKLFMNL' A
#
# COMPACT_ATOMS: atom_id res chain seq x y z
N MET A 1 5.85 -1.86 0.30
CA MET A 1 5.51 -1.94 -1.13
C MET A 1 4.78 -0.66 -1.52
N ILE A 2 5.06 -0.10 -2.70
CA ILE A 2 4.42 1.14 -3.17
C ILE A 2 3.75 0.85 -4.51
N ILE A 3 2.51 1.32 -4.67
CA ILE A 3 1.79 1.34 -5.95
C ILE A 3 1.57 2.79 -6.33
N SER A 4 2.05 3.16 -7.53
CA SER A 4 1.76 4.46 -8.16
C SER A 4 0.40 4.39 -8.85
N HIS A 5 -0.41 5.43 -8.66
CA HIS A 5 -1.71 5.61 -9.33
C HIS A 5 -1.65 6.68 -10.43
N GLY A 6 -0.45 7.21 -10.71
CA GLY A 6 -0.25 8.36 -11.59
C GLY A 6 -0.49 9.70 -10.89
N ASN A 7 -0.17 10.81 -11.57
CA ASN A 7 -0.40 12.19 -11.09
C ASN A 7 0.13 12.48 -9.68
N GLY A 8 1.27 11.87 -9.32
CA GLY A 8 1.89 12.03 -8.00
C GLY A 8 1.17 11.32 -6.85
N LEU A 9 0.10 10.57 -7.12
CA LEU A 9 -0.62 9.78 -6.14
C LEU A 9 -0.01 8.38 -6.01
N ALA A 10 0.24 7.94 -4.79
CA ALA A 10 0.74 6.60 -4.51
C ALA A 10 0.14 6.04 -3.22
N THR A 11 0.14 4.71 -3.10
CA THR A 11 -0.24 4.00 -1.87
C THR A 11 0.89 3.12 -1.39
N LEU A 12 1.14 3.14 -0.08
CA LEU A 12 2.15 2.32 0.57
C LEU A 12 1.48 1.25 1.42
N TYR A 13 2.01 0.03 1.32
CA TYR A 13 1.59 -1.14 2.08
C TYR A 13 2.82 -1.70 2.82
N ALA A 14 2.80 -1.69 4.15
CA ALA A 14 3.86 -2.17 5.02
C ALA A 14 3.42 -3.34 5.91
N HIS A 15 4.39 -3.94 6.60
CA HIS A 15 4.25 -5.13 7.45
C HIS A 15 3.75 -6.38 6.71
N LEU A 16 3.92 -6.45 5.38
CA LEU A 16 3.47 -7.57 4.56
C LEU A 16 4.22 -8.87 4.88
N SER A 17 3.52 -10.00 4.89
CA SER A 17 4.15 -11.33 5.00
C SER A 17 4.66 -11.83 3.65
N GLN A 18 3.99 -11.43 2.56
CA GLN A 18 4.32 -11.83 1.20
C GLN A 18 3.90 -10.75 0.21
N VAL A 19 4.77 -10.44 -0.75
CA VAL A 19 4.45 -9.62 -1.92
C VAL A 19 4.18 -10.56 -3.10
N LEU A 20 3.08 -10.36 -3.83
CA LEU A 20 2.63 -11.24 -4.92
C LEU A 20 2.85 -10.66 -6.32
N VAL A 21 3.31 -9.41 -6.39
CA VAL A 21 3.59 -8.67 -7.63
C VAL A 21 5.05 -8.26 -7.69
N LYS A 22 5.53 -7.93 -8.88
CA LYS A 22 6.89 -7.45 -9.12
C LYS A 22 6.90 -5.96 -9.39
N ALA A 23 8.09 -5.35 -9.26
CA ALA A 23 8.28 -3.97 -9.64
C ALA A 23 7.89 -3.78 -11.12
N ASN A 24 7.17 -2.70 -11.41
CA ASN A 24 6.63 -2.34 -12.71
C ASN A 24 5.46 -3.19 -13.23
N ASP A 25 4.93 -4.13 -12.44
CA ASP A 25 3.66 -4.80 -12.79
C ASP A 25 2.51 -3.78 -12.80
N VAL A 26 1.69 -3.82 -13.85
CA VAL A 26 0.44 -3.05 -13.92
C VAL A 26 -0.66 -3.88 -13.27
N VAL A 27 -1.25 -3.34 -12.20
CA VAL A 27 -2.32 -3.99 -11.45
C VAL A 27 -3.65 -3.24 -11.63
N LYS A 28 -4.75 -3.98 -11.59
CA LYS A 28 -6.11 -3.41 -11.64
C LYS A 28 -6.64 -3.19 -10.22
N VAL A 29 -7.63 -2.31 -10.08
CA VAL A 29 -8.44 -2.20 -8.86
C VAL A 29 -8.96 -3.60 -8.48
N ASN A 30 -8.95 -3.90 -7.18
CA ASN A 30 -9.31 -5.20 -6.59
C ASN A 30 -8.36 -6.38 -6.87
N ALA A 31 -7.23 -6.17 -7.55
CA ALA A 31 -6.22 -7.21 -7.69
C ALA A 31 -5.58 -7.55 -6.33
N VAL A 32 -5.36 -8.84 -6.06
CA VAL A 32 -4.60 -9.28 -4.89
C VAL A 32 -3.11 -9.06 -5.15
N ILE A 33 -2.51 -8.14 -4.41
CA ILE A 33 -1.13 -7.66 -4.62
C ILE A 33 -0.13 -8.16 -3.55
N ALA A 34 -0.63 -8.51 -2.36
CA ALA A 34 0.18 -8.92 -1.22
C ALA A 34 -0.68 -9.58 -0.14
N LYS A 35 -0.02 -10.18 0.86
CA LYS A 35 -0.63 -10.66 2.11
C LYS A 35 -0.15 -9.81 3.28
N SER A 36 -1.07 -9.40 4.17
CA SER A 36 -0.71 -8.74 5.42
C SER A 36 0.14 -9.66 6.31
N GLY A 37 0.82 -9.10 7.30
CA GLY A 37 1.75 -9.85 8.12
C GLY A 37 2.24 -9.06 9.32
N ASN A 38 3.48 -9.35 9.73
CA ASN A 38 4.11 -8.76 10.91
C ASN A 38 5.62 -8.52 10.68
N THR A 39 6.03 -8.15 9.46
CA THR A 39 7.45 -7.94 9.12
C THR A 39 7.91 -6.52 9.47
N GLY A 40 9.22 -6.35 9.70
CA GLY A 40 9.82 -5.07 10.04
C GLY A 40 9.47 -4.62 11.46
N ARG A 41 9.30 -3.30 11.66
CA ARG A 41 8.97 -2.73 12.97
C ARG A 41 7.47 -2.83 13.24
N SER A 42 7.03 -3.96 13.77
CA SER A 42 5.64 -4.24 14.11
C SER A 42 5.54 -5.07 15.39
N THR A 43 4.48 -4.87 16.18
CA THR A 43 4.25 -5.58 17.46
C THR A 43 3.24 -6.72 17.35
N GLY A 44 2.51 -6.82 16.23
CA GLY A 44 1.54 -7.88 15.97
C GLY A 44 0.98 -7.81 14.54
N PRO A 45 0.28 -8.86 14.04
CA PRO A 45 -0.19 -8.90 12.67
C PRO A 45 -1.18 -7.78 12.33
N HIS A 46 -0.84 -6.92 11.38
CA HIS A 46 -1.72 -5.86 10.87
C HIS A 46 -1.26 -5.37 9.49
N LEU A 47 -2.04 -4.45 8.90
CA LEU A 47 -1.66 -3.74 7.69
C LEU A 47 -1.39 -2.28 8.03
N HIS A 48 -0.20 -1.78 7.71
CA HIS A 48 0.08 -0.35 7.69
C HIS A 48 -0.13 0.17 6.27
N TYR A 49 -1.09 1.08 6.12
CA TYR A 49 -1.52 1.64 4.83
C TYR A 49 -1.36 3.16 4.84
N GLU A 50 -0.74 3.70 3.80
CA GLU A 50 -0.59 5.14 3.62
C GLU A 50 -1.02 5.56 2.21
N VAL A 51 -1.54 6.78 2.10
CA VAL A 51 -1.71 7.48 0.82
C VAL A 51 -0.71 8.63 0.77
N HIS A 52 -0.03 8.78 -0.36
CA HIS A 52 0.97 9.81 -0.61
C HIS A 52 0.55 10.66 -1.80
N GLN A 53 0.59 11.98 -1.65
CA GLN A 53 0.45 12.94 -2.74
C GLN A 53 1.77 13.69 -2.90
N ASN A 54 2.39 13.61 -4.06
CA ASN A 54 3.71 14.21 -4.35
C ASN A 54 4.74 13.88 -3.25
N ASN A 55 4.81 12.60 -2.88
CA ASN A 55 5.73 12.07 -1.87
C ASN A 55 5.49 12.58 -0.43
N THR A 56 4.35 13.24 -0.18
CA THR A 56 3.89 13.66 1.15
C THR A 56 2.75 12.76 1.63
N PRO A 57 2.85 12.14 2.82
CA PRO A 57 1.73 11.39 3.40
C PRO A 57 0.51 12.28 3.63
N VAL A 58 -0.66 11.81 3.22
CA VAL A 58 -1.96 12.48 3.43
C VAL A 58 -2.93 11.54 4.12
N ASN A 59 -3.98 12.08 4.74
CA ASN A 59 -4.97 11.29 5.46
C ASN A 59 -5.67 10.28 4.51
N PRO A 60 -5.50 8.96 4.68
CA PRO A 60 -6.07 7.96 3.79
C PRO A 60 -7.60 7.96 3.75
N LYS A 61 -8.26 8.42 4.82
CA LYS A 61 -9.72 8.46 4.93
C LYS A 61 -10.37 9.32 3.85
N LEU A 62 -9.65 10.27 3.27
CA LEU A 62 -10.13 11.11 2.16
C LEU A 62 -10.32 10.34 0.84
N PHE A 63 -9.73 9.15 0.72
CA PHE A 63 -9.73 8.33 -0.50
C PHE A 63 -10.51 7.02 -0.32
N MET A 64 -11.12 6.82 0.85
CA MET A 64 -11.92 5.64 1.16
C MET A 64 -13.38 6.02 1.22
N ASN A 65 -14.22 5.25 0.53
CA ASN A 65 -15.66 5.31 0.73
C ASN A 65 -16.02 4.20 1.73
N LEU A 66 -16.13 4.57 3.01
CA LEU A 66 -16.52 3.69 4.11
C LEU A 66 -18.02 3.79 4.38
#